data_AF-A0A8J7T3M6-F1
#
_entry.id   AF-A0A8J7T3M6-F1
#
_cell.length_a   1.000
_cell.length_b   1.000
_cell.length_c   1.000
_cell.angle_alpha   90.00
_cell.angle_beta   90.00
_cell.angle_gamma   90.00
#
_symmetry.space_group_name_H-M   'P 1'
#
loop_
_entity.id
_entity.type
_entity.pdbx_description
1 polymer ?
#
loop_
_entity_poly.entity_id
_entity_poly.type
_entity_poly.pdbx_seq_one_letter_code
_entity_poly.pdbx_strand_id
1 'polypeptide(L)' 'MSFVKLTVSALAVAAVSATAAAARDQIQVAGSSTVLPYAEIVAEAFGENFSFPTPVVESGGSSAGLKKFCEGVGENT' A
#
# COMPACT_ATOMS: atom_id res chain seq x y z
N MET A 1 -37.89 2.44 25.32
CA MET A 1 -36.47 2.19 25.69
C MET A 1 -35.79 1.12 24.83
N SER A 2 -36.47 0.08 24.34
CA SER A 2 -35.81 -0.97 23.52
C SER A 2 -35.42 -0.52 22.11
N PHE A 3 -36.30 0.23 21.41
CA PHE A 3 -36.04 0.71 20.04
C PHE A 3 -34.82 1.64 19.96
N VAL A 4 -34.64 2.52 20.95
CA VAL A 4 -33.48 3.43 21.03
C VAL A 4 -32.17 2.66 21.20
N LYS A 5 -32.18 1.57 21.98
CA LYS A 5 -31.01 0.68 22.12
C LYS A 5 -30.69 -0.03 20.81
N LEU A 6 -31.72 -0.52 20.11
CA LEU A 6 -31.58 -1.19 18.81
C LEU A 6 -30.99 -0.28 17.73
N THR A 7 -31.45 0.97 17.65
CA THR A 7 -30.92 1.97 16.71
C THR A 7 -29.47 2.36 17.03
N VAL A 8 -29.12 2.50 18.31
CA VAL A 8 -27.74 2.79 18.75
C VAL A 8 -26.80 1.63 18.41
N SER A 9 -27.23 0.39 18.63
CA SER A 9 -26.46 -0.80 18.27
C SER A 9 -26.27 -0.93 16.75
N ALA A 10 -27.32 -0.70 15.95
CA ALA A 10 -27.22 -0.75 14.50
C ALA A 10 -26.26 0.31 13.93
N LEU A 11 -26.29 1.53 14.49
CA LEU A 11 -25.38 2.61 14.08
C LEU A 11 -23.92 2.31 14.46
N ALA A 12 -23.67 1.69 15.62
CA ALA A 12 -22.35 1.28 16.03
C ALA A 12 -21.75 0.19 15.11
N VAL A 13 -22.56 -0.79 14.69
CA VAL A 13 -22.14 -1.82 13.73
C VAL A 13 -21.84 -1.22 12.35
N ALA A 14 -22.70 -0.31 11.88
CA ALA A 14 -22.48 0.39 10.61
C ALA A 14 -21.19 1.21 10.59
N ALA A 15 -20.88 1.89 11.70
CA ALA A 15 -19.64 2.66 11.86
C ALA A 15 -18.37 1.79 11.85
N VAL A 16 -18.43 0.57 12.38
CA VAL A 16 -17.32 -0.40 12.34
C VAL A 16 -17.18 -1.02 10.94
N SER A 17 -18.28 -1.29 10.24
CA SER A 17 -18.20 -1.80 8.85
C SER A 17 -17.71 -0.76 7.83
N ALA A 18 -17.66 0.52 8.22
CA ALA A 18 -17.14 1.61 7.41
C ALA A 18 -15.64 1.86 7.61
N THR A 19 -14.92 1.02 8.37
CA THR A 19 -13.46 1.18 8.53
C THR A 19 -12.79 1.10 7.17
N ALA A 20 -12.21 2.23 6.79
CA ALA A 20 -11.66 2.57 5.50
C ALA A 20 -10.73 1.49 4.92
N ALA A 21 -10.77 1.37 3.58
CA ALA A 21 -9.66 0.78 2.84
C ALA A 21 -8.36 1.47 3.29
N ALA A 22 -7.47 0.71 3.94
CA ALA A 22 -6.16 1.20 4.34
C ALA A 22 -5.31 1.36 3.08
N ALA A 23 -5.35 2.55 2.48
CA ALA A 23 -4.44 2.91 1.42
C ALA A 23 -3.01 2.81 1.96
N ARG A 24 -2.12 2.21 1.16
CA ARG A 24 -0.70 2.17 1.52
C ARG A 24 -0.10 3.53 1.25
N ASP A 25 0.60 4.07 2.24
CA ASP A 25 1.13 5.44 2.17
C ASP A 25 2.41 5.55 1.32
N GLN A 26 3.03 4.43 0.96
CA GLN A 26 4.33 4.39 0.27
C GLN A 26 4.37 3.36 -0.86
N ILE A 27 5.03 3.73 -1.96
CA ILE A 27 5.26 2.86 -3.12
C ILE A 27 6.39 1.88 -2.81
N GLN A 28 6.15 0.60 -3.09
CA GLN A 28 7.12 -0.49 -2.98
C GLN A 28 7.49 -0.98 -4.38
N VAL A 29 8.79 -1.04 -4.69
CA VAL A 29 9.30 -1.47 -5.99
C VAL A 29 10.23 -2.65 -5.80
N ALA A 30 10.00 -3.76 -6.52
CA ALA A 30 10.90 -4.92 -6.55
C ALA A 30 11.30 -5.21 -8.00
N GLY A 31 12.59 -5.43 -8.27
CA GLY A 31 13.00 -5.58 -9.67
C GLY A 31 14.45 -5.98 -9.94
N SER A 32 14.90 -5.64 -11.15
CA SER A 32 16.21 -6.02 -11.67
C SER A 32 17.34 -5.39 -10.85
N SER A 33 18.29 -6.21 -10.44
CA SER A 33 19.52 -5.75 -9.78
C SER A 33 20.38 -4.88 -10.70
N THR A 34 20.26 -5.00 -12.03
CA THR A 34 21.03 -4.21 -12.99
C THR A 34 20.61 -2.75 -13.05
N VAL A 35 19.37 -2.42 -12.68
CA VAL A 35 18.85 -1.05 -12.71
C VAL A 35 18.68 -0.45 -11.31
N LEU A 36 19.00 -1.22 -10.27
CA LEU A 36 18.83 -0.80 -8.87
C LEU A 36 19.47 0.56 -8.57
N PRO A 37 20.74 0.84 -8.92
CA PRO A 37 21.36 2.12 -8.58
C PRO A 37 20.64 3.31 -9.22
N TYR A 38 20.10 3.14 -10.42
CA TYR A 38 19.33 4.18 -11.09
C TYR A 38 17.95 4.37 -10.46
N ALA A 39 17.28 3.26 -10.10
CA ALA A 39 15.97 3.30 -9.45
C ALA A 39 16.02 3.96 -8.07
N GLU A 40 17.08 3.76 -7.30
CA GLU A 40 17.31 4.44 -6.01
C GLU A 40 17.44 5.96 -6.20
N ILE A 41 18.23 6.42 -7.18
CA ILE A 41 18.37 7.87 -7.48
C ILE A 41 17.01 8.49 -7.84
N VAL A 42 16.20 7.78 -8.63
CA VAL A 42 14.86 8.26 -9.01
C VAL A 42 13.93 8.31 -7.80
N ALA A 43 14.00 7.32 -6.90
CA ALA A 43 13.21 7.29 -5.68
C ALA A 43 13.57 8.45 -4.74
N GLU A 44 14.87 8.69 -4.52
CA GLU A 44 15.36 9.82 -3.73
C GLU A 44 14.92 11.16 -4.34
N ALA A 45 15.15 11.35 -5.65
CA ALA A 45 14.72 12.56 -6.34
C ALA A 45 13.19 12.77 -6.21
N PHE A 46 12.38 11.72 -6.26
CA PHE A 46 10.94 11.84 -6.04
C PHE A 46 10.63 12.33 -4.61
N GLY A 47 11.26 11.76 -3.59
CA GLY A 47 11.07 12.18 -2.19
C GLY A 47 11.53 13.62 -1.91
N GLU A 48 12.53 14.10 -2.64
CA GLU A 48 13.02 15.48 -2.52
C GLU A 48 12.13 16.51 -3.23
N ASN A 49 11.49 16.12 -4.34
CA ASN A 49 10.74 17.05 -5.20
C ASN A 49 9.23 17.08 -4.94
N PHE A 50 8.69 16.10 -4.21
CA PHE A 50 7.26 15.99 -3.95
C PHE A 50 6.94 15.78 -2.47
N SER A 51 5.71 16.13 -2.08
CA SER A 51 5.20 15.95 -0.71
C SER A 51 4.66 14.52 -0.46
N PHE A 52 5.29 13.51 -1.05
CA PHE A 52 4.93 12.10 -0.89
C PHE A 52 6.10 11.32 -0.30
N PRO A 53 5.86 10.21 0.43
CA PRO A 53 6.96 9.38 0.94
C PRO A 53 7.84 8.84 -0.20
N THR A 54 9.16 8.87 0.02
CA THR A 54 10.16 8.29 -0.89
C THR A 54 9.83 6.82 -1.17
N PRO A 55 9.77 6.37 -2.43
CA PRO A 55 9.58 4.96 -2.75
C PRO A 55 10.68 4.09 -2.16
N VAL A 56 10.35 2.88 -1.74
CA VAL A 56 11.34 1.87 -1.33
C VAL A 56 11.61 0.94 -2.51
N VAL A 57 12.89 0.74 -2.80
CA VAL A 57 13.35 -0.05 -3.96
C VAL A 57 14.12 -1.27 -3.47
N GLU A 58 13.65 -2.46 -3.83
CA GLU A 58 14.25 -3.75 -3.47
C GLU A 58 14.87 -4.44 -4.69
N SER A 59 16.04 -5.02 -4.47
CA SER A 59 16.76 -5.81 -5.46
C SER A 59 16.43 -7.29 -5.35
N GLY A 60 16.18 -7.94 -6.49
CA GLY A 60 16.00 -9.40 -6.55
C GLY A 60 16.22 -10.02 -7.93
N GLY A 61 16.41 -9.21 -8.97
CA GLY A 61 16.41 -9.64 -10.37
C GLY A 61 15.01 -9.54 -10.99
N SER A 62 14.94 -9.40 -12.32
CA SER A 62 13.66 -9.17 -13.02
C SER A 62 12.62 -10.25 -12.78
N SER A 63 13.04 -11.51 -12.71
CA SER A 63 12.13 -12.64 -12.47
C SER A 63 11.60 -12.66 -11.03
N ALA A 64 12.42 -12.32 -10.04
CA ALA A 64 11.97 -12.20 -8.66
C ALA A 64 11.01 -11.00 -8.50
N GLY A 65 11.31 -9.87 -9.15
CA GLY A 65 10.41 -8.73 -9.21
C GLY A 65 9.06 -9.07 -9.85
N LEU A 66 9.07 -9.75 -11.00
CA LEU A 66 7.83 -10.22 -11.64
C LEU A 66 7.05 -11.19 -10.76
N LYS A 67 7.75 -12.10 -10.06
CA LYS A 67 7.10 -13.00 -9.11
C LYS A 67 6.38 -12.20 -8.02
N LYS A 68 7.06 -11.22 -7.39
CA LYS A 68 6.46 -10.34 -6.38
C LYS A 68 5.28 -9.53 -6.92
N PHE A 69 5.38 -9.05 -8.15
CA PHE A 69 4.28 -8.37 -8.81
C PHE A 69 3.05 -9.28 -8.98
N CYS A 70 3.26 -10.53 -9.39
CA CYS A 70 2.18 -11.50 -9.56
C CYS A 70 1.60 -12.02 -8.23
N GLU A 71 2.38 -12.05 -7.15
CA GLU A 71 1.86 -12.30 -5.79
C GLU A 71 0.80 -11.25 -5.44
N GLY A 72 0.98 -10.00 -5.88
CA GLY A 72 0.08 -8.90 -5.58
C GLY A 72 0.12 -8.49 -4.11
N VAL A 73 -0.74 -7.53 -3.76
CA VAL A 73 -0.73 -6.86 -2.44
C VAL A 73 -2.16 -6.55 -1.96
N GLY A 74 -3.17 -7.23 -2.50
CA GLY A 74 -4.59 -6.89 -2.36
C GLY A 74 -5.41 -7.98 -1.66
N GLU A 75 -6.67 -7.71 -1.36
CA GLU A 75 -7.53 -8.69 -0.68
C GLU A 75 -7.78 -9.97 -1.49
N ASN A 76 -7.55 -9.92 -2.81
CA ASN A 76 -7.71 -11.04 -3.74
C ASN A 76 -6.40 -11.43 -4.44
N THR A 77 -5.26 -10.91 -3.97
CA THR A 77 -3.91 -11.23 -4.44
C THR A 77 -2.95 -11.24 -3.25
#